data_AF-A0A2E0QJB1-F1
#
_entry.id   AF-A0A2E0QJB1-F1
#
_cell.length_a   1.000
_cell.length_b   1.000
_cell.length_c   1.000
_cell.angle_alpha   90.00
_cell.angle_beta   90.00
_cell.angle_gamma   90.00
#
_symmetry.space_group_name_H-M   'P 1'
#
loop_
_entity.id
_entity.type
_entity.pdbx_description
1 polymer ?
#
loop_
_entity_poly.entity_id
_entity_poly.type
_entity_poly.pdbx_seq_one_letter_code
_entity_poly.pdbx_strand_id
1 'polypeptide(L)'
;MINFLRLACFLLLLNFFSPLVEGEEKLEPEEGHPRASYLDYNKKEIKLQAEAVRQSRPQMHRGGWEWDRLLERYIDSERKDPNEIEILKAYMLSILDRYQEAKKNGKQESFTLFYNHKSWGSGGRMRIYDELVRQNLLTESEVKEFKELVLHSIKIDFPDYSLLERGVNNRPYGINAGPSIAVQMFP
;
A
#
# COMPACT_ATOMS: atom_id res chain seq x y z
N MET A 1 42.76 41.25 -48.23
CA MET A 1 42.57 40.61 -49.54
C MET A 1 41.56 39.50 -49.37
N ILE A 2 40.42 39.64 -50.04
CA ILE A 2 39.26 38.74 -50.06
C ILE A 2 39.42 37.73 -51.20
N ASN A 3 38.70 36.60 -51.09
CA ASN A 3 38.33 35.58 -52.08
C ASN A 3 39.15 34.29 -52.14
N PHE A 4 38.56 33.08 -52.24
CA PHE A 4 37.24 32.43 -52.06
C PHE A 4 37.44 31.03 -52.75
N LEU A 5 36.53 30.06 -52.53
CA LEU A 5 36.42 28.68 -53.09
C LEU A 5 37.04 27.56 -52.23
N ARG A 6 36.38 26.45 -51.81
CA ARG A 6 35.02 25.84 -51.93
C ARG A 6 34.87 24.92 -50.69
N LEU A 7 33.84 25.00 -49.85
CA LEU A 7 32.50 24.37 -49.91
C LEU A 7 32.46 22.83 -49.95
N ALA A 8 31.67 22.26 -49.01
CA ALA A 8 31.39 20.85 -48.65
C ALA A 8 32.43 20.23 -47.69
N CYS A 9 32.12 19.80 -46.46
CA CYS A 9 30.88 19.19 -45.96
C CYS A 9 30.41 19.81 -44.64
N PHE A 10 29.17 20.29 -44.69
CA PHE A 10 28.29 20.49 -43.54
C PHE A 10 27.78 19.10 -43.12
N LEU A 11 27.59 18.89 -41.81
CA LEU A 11 26.83 17.82 -41.14
C LEU A 11 27.54 16.48 -40.89
N LEU A 12 27.20 15.93 -39.71
CA LEU A 12 27.65 14.67 -39.07
C LEU A 12 29.04 14.81 -38.44
N LEU A 13 29.21 14.91 -37.12
CA LEU A 13 28.64 14.06 -36.09
C LEU A 13 28.59 14.83 -34.75
N LEU A 14 27.59 15.68 -34.56
CA LEU A 14 27.01 15.90 -33.23
C LEU A 14 26.13 14.68 -32.96
N ASN A 15 26.75 13.53 -32.68
CA ASN A 15 26.03 12.42 -32.07
C ASN A 15 25.80 12.82 -30.62
N PHE A 16 24.67 13.50 -30.45
CA PHE A 16 23.78 13.39 -29.31
C PHE A 16 24.22 12.29 -28.34
N PHE A 17 24.82 12.71 -27.22
CA PHE A 17 24.56 12.04 -25.96
C PHE A 17 23.08 12.26 -25.65
N SER A 18 22.22 11.49 -26.32
CA SER A 18 20.93 11.16 -25.73
C SER A 18 21.27 10.24 -24.57
N PRO A 19 20.94 10.56 -23.31
CA PRO A 19 20.68 9.48 -22.39
C PRO A 19 19.48 8.78 -23.02
N LEU A 20 19.71 7.61 -23.61
CA LEU A 20 18.65 6.65 -23.80
C LEU A 20 18.18 6.39 -22.37
N VAL A 21 17.16 7.12 -21.94
CA VAL A 21 16.32 6.67 -20.83
C VAL A 21 15.70 5.41 -21.40
N GLU A 22 16.37 4.28 -21.19
CA GLU A 22 15.70 2.99 -21.16
C GLU A 22 14.52 3.22 -20.21
N GLY A 23 13.32 3.30 -20.77
CA GLY A 23 12.13 3.31 -19.94
C GLY A 23 12.22 2.06 -19.09
N GLU A 24 12.16 2.20 -17.77
CA GLU A 24 12.17 1.05 -16.86
C GLU A 24 11.16 0.04 -17.40
N GLU A 25 11.64 -1.18 -17.66
CA GLU A 25 10.79 -2.24 -18.16
C GLU A 25 9.64 -2.43 -17.18
N LYS A 26 8.39 -2.32 -17.67
CA LYS A 26 7.22 -2.48 -16.83
C LYS A 26 7.19 -3.93 -16.32
N LEU A 27 7.39 -4.10 -15.02
CA LEU A 27 7.33 -5.42 -14.39
C LEU A 27 5.95 -6.07 -14.57
N GLU A 28 5.95 -7.39 -14.72
CA GLU A 28 4.75 -8.22 -14.83
C GLU A 28 3.84 -8.05 -13.59
N PRO A 29 2.51 -8.20 -13.70
CA PRO A 29 1.57 -7.88 -12.62
C PRO A 29 1.84 -8.55 -11.26
N GLU A 30 2.47 -9.71 -11.23
CA GLU A 30 2.78 -10.46 -10.02
C GLU A 30 4.07 -10.02 -9.31
N GLU A 31 4.88 -9.18 -9.95
CA GLU A 31 6.25 -8.92 -9.51
C GLU A 31 6.40 -7.59 -8.73
N GLY A 32 7.33 -7.58 -7.78
CA GLY A 32 7.90 -6.35 -7.24
C GLY A 32 6.96 -5.44 -6.46
N HIS A 33 5.86 -5.97 -5.90
CA HIS A 33 4.95 -5.17 -5.08
C HIS A 33 5.37 -5.10 -3.60
N PRO A 34 5.17 -3.95 -2.93
CA PRO A 34 4.74 -2.67 -3.52
C PRO A 34 5.90 -1.95 -4.25
N ARG A 35 5.60 -1.39 -5.44
CA ARG A 35 6.58 -0.71 -6.31
C ARG A 35 6.91 0.71 -5.83
N ALA A 36 8.04 1.23 -6.33
CA ALA A 36 8.47 2.61 -6.08
C ALA A 36 7.51 3.65 -6.68
N SER A 37 6.93 3.35 -7.86
CA SER A 37 5.94 4.20 -8.51
C SER A 37 4.94 3.36 -9.32
N TYR A 38 3.71 3.87 -9.48
CA TYR A 38 2.70 3.33 -10.38
C TYR A 38 2.25 4.34 -11.44
N LEU A 39 2.89 5.50 -11.55
CA LEU A 39 2.48 6.60 -12.43
C LEU A 39 2.39 6.21 -13.90
N ASP A 40 3.27 5.32 -14.36
CA ASP A 40 3.37 4.94 -15.78
C ASP A 40 2.34 3.89 -16.21
N TYR A 41 1.54 3.36 -15.27
CA TYR A 41 0.48 2.41 -15.58
C TYR A 41 -0.80 3.11 -15.99
N ASN A 42 -1.35 2.73 -17.14
CA ASN A 42 -2.68 3.18 -17.53
C ASN A 42 -3.77 2.45 -16.73
N LYS A 43 -5.02 2.91 -16.86
CA LYS A 43 -6.18 2.37 -16.12
C LYS A 43 -6.40 0.86 -16.30
N LYS A 44 -6.07 0.28 -17.46
CA LYS A 44 -6.21 -1.17 -17.67
C LYS A 44 -5.08 -1.92 -16.98
N GLU A 45 -3.86 -1.42 -17.11
CA GLU A 45 -2.68 -2.03 -16.50
C GLU A 45 -2.77 -2.00 -14.97
N ILE A 46 -3.10 -0.85 -14.35
CA ILE A 46 -3.19 -0.77 -12.89
C ILE A 46 -4.24 -1.71 -12.31
N LYS A 47 -5.33 -1.99 -13.04
CA LYS A 47 -6.32 -2.99 -12.63
C LYS A 47 -5.75 -4.40 -12.62
N LEU A 48 -4.89 -4.74 -13.58
CA LEU A 48 -4.20 -6.02 -13.60
C LEU A 48 -3.22 -6.13 -12.41
N GLN A 49 -2.47 -5.06 -12.15
CA GLN A 49 -1.57 -4.95 -11.00
C GLN A 49 -2.34 -5.11 -9.68
N ALA A 50 -3.47 -4.41 -9.52
CA ALA A 50 -4.32 -4.51 -8.34
C ALA A 50 -4.91 -5.92 -8.15
N GLU A 51 -5.37 -6.56 -9.23
CA GLU A 51 -5.87 -7.94 -9.16
C GLU A 51 -4.76 -8.91 -8.72
N ALA A 52 -3.56 -8.78 -9.28
CA ALA A 52 -2.41 -9.60 -8.90
C ALA A 52 -2.00 -9.38 -7.43
N VAL A 53 -2.02 -8.13 -6.93
CA VAL A 53 -1.83 -7.83 -5.51
C VAL A 53 -2.90 -8.50 -4.65
N ARG A 54 -4.17 -8.44 -5.05
CA ARG A 54 -5.25 -9.09 -4.28
C ARG A 54 -5.07 -10.62 -4.22
N GLN A 55 -4.74 -11.23 -5.35
CA GLN A 55 -4.58 -12.69 -5.48
C GLN A 55 -3.33 -13.23 -4.81
N SER A 56 -2.23 -12.48 -4.82
CA SER A 56 -0.96 -12.88 -4.17
C SER A 56 -1.04 -12.91 -2.64
N ARG A 57 -2.09 -12.32 -2.05
CA ARG A 57 -2.37 -12.29 -0.61
C ARG A 57 -1.16 -11.86 0.23
N PRO A 58 -0.65 -10.63 0.03
CA PRO A 58 0.57 -10.16 0.67
C PRO A 58 0.52 -10.31 2.19
N GLN A 59 1.70 -10.47 2.79
CA GLN A 59 1.84 -10.62 4.23
C GLN A 59 1.27 -9.39 4.96
N MET A 60 0.39 -9.62 5.94
CA MET A 60 -0.24 -8.54 6.72
C MET A 60 0.42 -8.32 8.08
N HIS A 61 1.25 -9.25 8.56
CA HIS A 61 1.97 -9.11 9.83
C HIS A 61 3.43 -8.68 9.61
N ARG A 62 4.40 -9.45 10.09
CA ARG A 62 5.84 -9.15 9.90
C ARG A 62 6.16 -9.07 8.40
N GLY A 63 6.63 -7.92 7.94
CA GLY A 63 6.88 -7.65 6.52
C GLY A 63 5.82 -6.78 5.84
N GLY A 64 4.67 -6.54 6.49
CA GLY A 64 3.62 -5.65 5.97
C GLY A 64 4.01 -4.16 5.90
N TRP A 65 5.15 -3.77 6.50
CA TRP A 65 5.60 -2.37 6.60
C TRP A 65 5.85 -1.70 5.24
N GLU A 66 6.11 -2.48 4.20
CA GLU A 66 6.31 -1.95 2.83
C GLU A 66 5.04 -1.30 2.30
N TRP A 67 3.87 -1.84 2.65
CA TRP A 67 2.55 -1.30 2.30
C TRP A 67 2.25 -0.02 3.08
N ASP A 68 2.70 0.04 4.33
CA ASP A 68 2.59 1.26 5.14
C ASP A 68 3.45 2.38 4.57
N ARG A 69 4.65 2.06 4.04
CA ARG A 69 5.48 3.04 3.32
C ARG A 69 4.88 3.50 2.00
N LEU A 70 4.16 2.63 1.29
CA LEU A 70 3.42 3.04 0.10
C LEU A 70 2.34 4.07 0.47
N LEU A 71 1.63 3.86 1.58
CA LEU A 71 0.67 4.85 2.08
C LEU A 71 1.34 6.13 2.58
N GLU A 72 2.44 6.04 3.32
CA GLU A 72 3.21 7.22 3.77
C GLU A 72 3.59 8.11 2.58
N ARG A 73 4.03 7.50 1.47
CA ARG A 73 4.29 8.25 0.22
C ARG A 73 3.01 8.93 -0.32
N TYR A 74 1.90 8.22 -0.34
CA TYR A 74 0.63 8.72 -0.88
C TYR A 74 0.02 9.85 -0.02
N ILE A 75 0.04 9.73 1.31
CA ILE A 75 -0.59 10.68 2.24
C ILE A 75 0.37 11.79 2.66
N ASP A 76 1.60 11.45 3.04
CA ASP A 76 2.51 12.36 3.77
C ASP A 76 3.49 13.09 2.85
N SER A 77 3.77 12.58 1.65
CA SER A 77 4.78 13.14 0.72
C SER A 77 4.20 13.99 -0.43
N GLU A 78 2.95 14.44 -0.33
CA GLU A 78 2.21 15.20 -1.37
C GLU A 78 2.13 14.52 -2.75
N ARG A 79 2.56 13.25 -2.84
CA ARG A 79 2.54 12.47 -4.08
C ARG A 79 1.11 12.01 -4.35
N LYS A 80 0.51 12.57 -5.40
CA LYS A 80 -0.87 12.25 -5.83
C LYS A 80 -0.88 11.24 -6.97
N ASP A 81 -0.18 10.12 -6.82
CA ASP A 81 -0.29 9.03 -7.80
C ASP A 81 -1.63 8.31 -7.59
N PRO A 82 -2.64 8.51 -8.46
CA PRO A 82 -3.97 7.93 -8.28
C PRO A 82 -3.96 6.40 -8.45
N ASN A 83 -2.87 5.82 -8.97
CA ASN A 83 -2.74 4.38 -9.11
C ASN A 83 -2.31 3.71 -7.80
N GLU A 84 -1.64 4.43 -6.89
CA GLU A 84 -1.23 3.87 -5.59
C GLU A 84 -2.43 3.49 -4.73
N ILE A 85 -3.51 4.29 -4.75
CA ILE A 85 -4.69 4.02 -3.93
C ILE A 85 -5.43 2.75 -4.40
N GLU A 86 -5.40 2.44 -5.71
CA GLU A 86 -5.96 1.19 -6.25
C GLU A 86 -5.16 -0.03 -5.76
N ILE A 87 -3.84 0.08 -5.67
CA ILE A 87 -2.97 -0.97 -5.14
C ILE A 87 -3.17 -1.15 -3.63
N LEU A 88 -3.24 -0.05 -2.89
CA LEU A 88 -3.51 -0.08 -1.45
C LEU A 88 -4.89 -0.67 -1.15
N LYS A 89 -5.90 -0.34 -1.98
CA LYS A 89 -7.22 -0.98 -1.92
C LYS A 89 -7.12 -2.49 -2.13
N ALA A 90 -6.42 -2.94 -3.18
CA ALA A 90 -6.24 -4.37 -3.44
C ALA A 90 -5.58 -5.11 -2.28
N TYR A 91 -4.55 -4.51 -1.69
CA TYR A 91 -3.91 -5.05 -0.49
C TYR A 91 -4.92 -5.22 0.67
N MET A 92 -5.74 -4.19 0.94
CA MET A 92 -6.76 -4.25 2.00
C MET A 92 -7.85 -5.28 1.73
N LEU A 93 -8.31 -5.38 0.48
CA LEU A 93 -9.31 -6.39 0.09
C LEU A 93 -8.73 -7.81 0.18
N SER A 94 -7.44 -8.00 -0.07
CA SER A 94 -6.79 -9.31 0.15
C SER A 94 -6.84 -9.77 1.62
N ILE A 95 -6.83 -8.82 2.57
CA ILE A 95 -6.99 -9.10 4.00
C ILE A 95 -8.45 -9.47 4.29
N LEU A 96 -9.39 -8.74 3.69
CA LEU A 96 -10.81 -8.98 3.90
C LEU A 96 -11.25 -10.34 3.33
N ASP A 97 -10.77 -10.70 2.14
CA ASP A 97 -11.02 -12.03 1.53
C ASP A 97 -10.55 -13.15 2.45
N ARG A 98 -9.36 -12.99 3.04
CA ARG A 98 -8.81 -13.93 4.02
C ARG A 98 -9.65 -14.03 5.29
N TYR A 99 -10.17 -12.90 5.78
CA TYR A 99 -11.06 -12.88 6.94
C TYR A 99 -12.39 -13.58 6.65
N GLN A 100 -13.01 -13.31 5.50
CA GLN A 100 -14.23 -13.99 5.06
C GLN A 100 -14.02 -15.50 4.91
N GLU A 101 -12.89 -15.91 4.34
CA GLU A 101 -12.50 -17.32 4.25
C GLU A 101 -12.32 -17.93 5.64
N ALA A 102 -11.67 -17.23 6.58
CA ALA A 102 -11.53 -17.69 7.96
C ALA A 102 -12.90 -17.86 8.64
N LYS A 103 -13.84 -16.92 8.44
CA LYS A 103 -15.23 -17.03 8.93
C LYS A 103 -15.93 -18.26 8.37
N LYS A 104 -15.88 -18.45 7.04
CA LYS A 104 -16.50 -19.59 6.36
C LYS A 104 -15.96 -20.93 6.86
N ASN A 105 -14.68 -20.97 7.20
CA ASN A 105 -13.99 -22.18 7.65
C ASN A 105 -14.02 -22.39 9.17
N GLY A 106 -14.73 -21.55 9.93
CA GLY A 106 -14.78 -21.63 11.39
C GLY A 106 -13.46 -21.31 12.09
N LYS A 107 -12.56 -20.58 11.42
CA LYS A 107 -11.22 -20.19 11.90
C LYS A 107 -11.11 -18.69 12.19
N GLN A 108 -12.25 -18.01 12.36
CA GLN A 108 -12.29 -16.57 12.58
C GLN A 108 -11.48 -16.15 13.80
N GLU A 109 -11.55 -16.91 14.90
CA GLU A 109 -10.97 -16.55 16.20
C GLU A 109 -9.45 -16.35 16.18
N SER A 110 -8.74 -16.97 15.23
CA SER A 110 -7.29 -16.83 15.09
C SER A 110 -6.87 -15.81 14.03
N PHE A 111 -7.82 -15.21 13.32
CA PHE A 111 -7.55 -14.23 12.28
C PHE A 111 -7.62 -12.80 12.86
N THR A 112 -6.47 -12.30 13.30
CA THR A 112 -6.38 -10.96 13.92
C THR A 112 -5.36 -10.05 13.23
N LEU A 113 -5.62 -8.74 13.27
CA LEU A 113 -4.78 -7.71 12.67
C LEU A 113 -3.56 -7.33 13.53
N PHE A 114 -3.60 -7.62 14.85
CA PHE A 114 -2.64 -7.12 15.82
C PHE A 114 -1.75 -8.21 16.44
N TYR A 115 -1.75 -9.41 15.84
CA TYR A 115 -0.99 -10.57 16.29
C TYR A 115 0.53 -10.38 16.36
N ASN A 116 1.15 -10.89 17.45
CA ASN A 116 2.60 -10.96 17.71
C ASN A 116 3.31 -9.58 17.72
N HIS A 117 4.60 -9.52 18.08
CA HIS A 117 5.52 -8.34 18.13
C HIS A 117 4.87 -6.95 18.25
N LYS A 118 3.80 -6.84 19.04
CA LYS A 118 3.08 -5.61 19.37
C LYS A 118 2.64 -4.80 18.15
N SER A 119 2.07 -5.45 17.13
CA SER A 119 1.33 -4.72 16.10
C SER A 119 2.20 -3.88 15.13
N TRP A 120 3.42 -4.31 14.82
CA TRP A 120 4.24 -3.61 13.81
C TRP A 120 3.54 -3.52 12.46
N GLY A 121 3.50 -2.30 11.92
CA GLY A 121 2.80 -1.95 10.68
C GLY A 121 1.27 -1.87 10.75
N SER A 122 0.65 -2.17 11.89
CA SER A 122 -0.81 -2.09 11.99
C SER A 122 -1.34 -0.66 11.93
N GLY A 123 -0.52 0.33 12.30
CA GLY A 123 -0.88 1.73 12.18
C GLY A 123 -1.08 2.14 10.73
N GLY A 124 -0.19 1.68 9.84
CA GLY A 124 -0.35 1.94 8.41
C GLY A 124 -1.64 1.30 7.88
N ARG A 125 -1.92 0.02 8.17
CA ARG A 125 -3.20 -0.62 7.79
C ARG A 125 -4.44 0.15 8.24
N MET A 126 -4.45 0.68 9.46
CA MET A 126 -5.57 1.51 9.95
C MET A 126 -5.68 2.82 9.16
N ARG A 127 -4.55 3.48 8.86
CA ARG A 127 -4.53 4.68 8.01
C ARG A 127 -4.94 4.39 6.57
N ILE A 128 -4.58 3.22 6.00
CA ILE A 128 -5.03 2.81 4.65
C ILE A 128 -6.55 2.69 4.67
N TYR A 129 -7.10 1.97 5.65
CA TYR A 129 -8.54 1.82 5.80
C TYR A 129 -9.26 3.16 5.87
N ASP A 130 -8.79 4.06 6.74
CA ASP A 130 -9.39 5.39 6.93
C ASP A 130 -9.38 6.21 5.64
N GLU A 131 -8.26 6.19 4.92
CA GLU A 131 -8.13 6.91 3.65
C GLU A 131 -9.06 6.35 2.56
N LEU A 132 -9.21 5.03 2.48
CA LEU A 132 -10.13 4.38 1.55
C LEU A 132 -11.60 4.70 1.88
N VAL A 133 -11.95 4.77 3.17
CA VAL A 133 -13.29 5.19 3.63
C VAL A 133 -13.52 6.67 3.28
N ARG A 134 -12.57 7.55 3.61
CA ARG A 134 -12.65 8.99 3.37
C ARG A 134 -12.87 9.32 1.88
N GLN A 135 -12.27 8.53 0.99
CA GLN A 135 -12.42 8.68 -0.46
C GLN A 135 -13.64 7.94 -1.05
N ASN A 136 -14.45 7.25 -0.24
CA ASN A 136 -15.57 6.39 -0.68
C ASN A 136 -15.14 5.29 -1.66
N LEU A 137 -13.97 4.70 -1.45
CA LEU A 137 -13.42 3.66 -2.31
C LEU A 137 -13.81 2.24 -1.85
N LEU A 138 -14.41 2.10 -0.67
CA LEU A 138 -14.96 0.85 -0.15
C LEU A 138 -16.49 0.87 -0.23
N THR A 139 -17.07 -0.30 -0.51
CA THR A 139 -18.52 -0.54 -0.40
C THR A 139 -18.94 -0.56 1.07
N GLU A 140 -20.24 -0.36 1.34
CA GLU A 140 -20.78 -0.44 2.71
C GLU A 140 -20.50 -1.78 3.39
N SER A 141 -20.54 -2.89 2.64
CA SER A 141 -20.22 -4.22 3.17
C SER A 141 -18.74 -4.32 3.55
N GLU A 142 -17.84 -3.85 2.69
CA GLU A 142 -16.40 -3.86 2.97
C GLU A 142 -16.07 -3.00 4.20
N VAL A 143 -16.69 -1.82 4.34
CA VAL A 143 -16.53 -0.96 5.52
C VAL A 143 -17.00 -1.68 6.78
N LYS A 144 -18.18 -2.31 6.73
CA LYS A 144 -18.76 -3.03 7.87
C LYS A 144 -17.92 -4.23 8.29
N GLU A 145 -17.46 -5.02 7.32
CA GLU A 145 -16.70 -6.23 7.60
C GLU A 145 -15.28 -5.92 8.07
N PHE A 146 -14.65 -4.86 7.55
CA PHE A 146 -13.36 -4.42 8.07
C PHE A 146 -13.49 -3.92 9.51
N LYS A 147 -14.55 -3.15 9.82
CA LYS A 147 -14.87 -2.77 11.20
C LYS A 147 -15.06 -3.99 12.10
N GLU A 148 -15.76 -5.01 11.64
CA GLU A 148 -15.92 -6.27 12.36
C GLU A 148 -14.58 -6.94 12.65
N LEU A 149 -13.70 -7.05 11.65
CA LEU A 149 -12.35 -7.59 11.79
C LEU A 149 -11.52 -6.79 12.80
N VAL A 150 -11.58 -5.45 12.76
CA VAL A 150 -10.85 -4.61 13.71
C VAL A 150 -11.34 -4.85 15.13
N LEU A 151 -12.65 -4.75 15.39
CA LEU A 151 -13.22 -4.97 16.72
C LEU A 151 -12.94 -6.39 17.24
N HIS A 152 -13.02 -7.39 16.36
CA HIS A 152 -12.63 -8.76 16.67
C HIS A 152 -11.16 -8.84 17.10
N SER A 153 -10.26 -8.22 16.33
CA SER A 153 -8.83 -8.20 16.62
C SER A 153 -8.53 -7.52 17.96
N ILE A 154 -9.17 -6.39 18.27
CA ILE A 154 -8.96 -5.73 19.57
C ILE A 154 -9.41 -6.64 20.71
N LYS A 155 -10.60 -7.26 20.60
CA LYS A 155 -11.14 -8.14 21.64
C LYS A 155 -10.24 -9.35 21.91
N ILE A 156 -9.66 -9.95 20.88
CA ILE A 156 -8.83 -11.15 21.00
C ILE A 156 -7.41 -10.80 21.45
N ASP A 157 -6.77 -9.82 20.81
CA ASP A 157 -5.36 -9.51 21.06
C ASP A 157 -5.16 -8.65 22.33
N PHE A 158 -6.19 -7.94 22.78
CA PHE A 158 -6.14 -7.02 23.94
C PHE A 158 -7.33 -7.24 24.89
N PRO A 159 -7.39 -8.38 25.60
CA PRO A 159 -8.50 -8.68 26.52
C PRO A 159 -8.59 -7.71 27.71
N ASP A 160 -7.48 -7.07 28.10
CA ASP A 160 -7.44 -6.00 29.09
C ASP A 160 -7.06 -4.66 28.45
N TYR A 161 -8.09 -3.89 28.10
CA TYR A 161 -7.95 -2.58 27.46
C TYR A 161 -7.18 -1.57 28.32
N SER A 162 -7.23 -1.70 29.65
CA SER A 162 -6.54 -0.77 30.56
C SER A 162 -5.01 -0.88 30.46
N LEU A 163 -4.52 -1.97 29.87
CA LEU A 163 -3.10 -2.23 29.66
C LEU A 163 -2.60 -1.86 28.26
N LEU A 164 -3.50 -1.42 27.35
CA LEU A 164 -3.15 -1.12 25.97
C LEU A 164 -2.10 -0.01 25.86
N GLU A 165 -2.28 1.08 26.61
CA GLU A 165 -1.30 2.20 26.67
C GLU A 165 0.06 1.78 27.24
N ARG A 166 0.10 0.73 28.06
CA ARG A 166 1.33 0.23 28.73
C ARG A 166 2.06 -0.82 27.90
N GLY A 167 1.36 -1.52 27.01
CA GLY A 167 1.87 -2.69 26.29
C GLY A 167 2.42 -2.41 24.89
N VAL A 168 1.88 -1.41 24.18
CA VAL A 168 2.21 -1.14 22.77
C VAL A 168 3.51 -0.32 22.69
N ASN A 169 4.46 -0.76 21.85
CA ASN A 169 5.65 0.06 21.55
C ASN A 169 5.22 1.25 20.69
N ASN A 170 4.94 2.36 21.35
CA ASN A 170 4.45 3.63 20.84
C ASN A 170 5.57 4.55 20.30
N ARG A 171 6.80 4.05 20.14
CA ARG A 171 7.87 4.76 19.43
C ARG A 171 7.71 4.55 17.93
N PRO A 172 7.63 5.59 17.07
CA PRO A 172 6.84 6.83 17.10
C PRO A 172 5.42 6.60 16.52
N TYR A 173 4.49 7.53 16.76
CA TYR A 173 3.13 7.51 16.20
C TYR A 173 3.17 7.46 14.67
N GLY A 174 2.63 6.39 14.09
CA GLY A 174 2.50 6.24 12.64
C GLY A 174 2.35 4.79 12.23
N ILE A 175 3.44 4.01 12.29
CA ILE A 175 3.48 2.65 11.73
C ILE A 175 3.13 1.58 12.77
N ASN A 176 3.51 1.77 14.03
CA ASN A 176 3.34 0.76 15.10
C ASN A 176 2.15 1.03 16.05
N ALA A 177 1.36 2.08 15.77
CA ALA A 177 0.31 2.58 16.65
C ALA A 177 -1.09 2.00 16.36
N GLY A 178 -1.21 0.94 15.54
CA GLY A 178 -2.51 0.50 15.03
C GLY A 178 -3.56 0.17 16.08
N PRO A 179 -3.25 -0.44 17.24
CA PRO A 179 -4.26 -0.65 18.27
C PRO A 179 -4.81 0.68 18.82
N SER A 180 -3.95 1.68 19.05
CA SER A 180 -4.37 3.00 19.52
C SER A 180 -5.22 3.73 18.48
N ILE A 181 -4.81 3.67 17.21
CA ILE A 181 -5.58 4.25 16.09
C ILE A 181 -6.93 3.53 15.95
N ALA A 182 -6.96 2.20 16.07
CA ALA A 182 -8.18 1.41 15.98
C ALA A 182 -9.19 1.75 17.08
N VAL A 183 -8.73 1.94 18.33
CA VAL A 183 -9.59 2.39 19.44
C VAL A 183 -10.12 3.81 19.20
N GLN A 184 -9.34 4.70 18.60
CA GLN A 184 -9.81 6.04 18.23
C GLN A 184 -10.86 6.01 17.11
N MET A 185 -10.66 5.14 16.11
CA MET A 185 -11.60 4.97 14.99
C MET A 185 -12.92 4.32 15.42
N PHE A 186 -12.86 3.40 16.37
CA PHE A 186 -14.00 2.62 16.83
C PHE A 186 -14.10 2.65 18.37
N PRO A 187 -14.57 3.77 18.95
CA PRO A 187 -14.73 3.92 20.39
C PRO A 187 -15.83 3.02 20.98
#